data_AF-R7UA92-F1
#
_entry.id   AF-R7UA92-F1
#
_cell.length_a   1.000
_cell.length_b   1.000
_cell.length_c   1.000
_cell.angle_alpha   90.00
_cell.angle_beta   90.00
_cell.angle_gamma   90.00
#
_symmetry.space_group_name_H-M   'P 1'
#
loop_
_entity.id
_entity.type
_entity.pdbx_description
1 polymer ?
#
loop_
_entity_poly.entity_id
_entity_poly.type
_entity_poly.pdbx_seq_one_letter_code
_entity_poly.pdbx_strand_id
1 'polypeptide(L)' 'FKYGSWTYDGFKLDVNFFNDDEQIDINDYLPHNNFELIDHSAVKNTKYYPCCLEPYPDLTFKLKLREL' A
#
# COMPACT_ATOMS: atom_id res chain seq x y z
N PHE A 1 4.45 1.32 4.19
CA PHE A 1 3.40 1.30 5.22
C PHE A 1 2.17 0.57 4.70
N LYS A 2 1.24 0.15 5.57
CA LYS A 2 0.10 -0.73 5.21
C LYS A 2 -1.24 -0.02 5.47
N TYR A 3 -2.16 -0.10 4.52
CA TYR A 3 -3.51 0.46 4.59
C TYR A 3 -4.57 -0.61 4.36
N GLY A 4 -5.57 -0.66 5.23
CA GLY A 4 -6.71 -1.56 5.10
C GLY A 4 -7.79 -1.18 6.10
N SER A 5 -9.00 -1.66 5.86
CA SER A 5 -10.10 -1.50 6.79
C SER A 5 -9.82 -2.28 8.08
N TRP A 6 -10.09 -1.65 9.23
CA TRP A 6 -10.00 -2.32 10.54
C TRP A 6 -11.29 -3.08 10.89
N THR A 7 -12.46 -2.50 10.57
CA THR A 7 -13.77 -3.01 10.99
C THR A 7 -14.50 -3.81 9.93
N TYR A 8 -14.42 -3.41 8.65
CA TYR A 8 -15.05 -4.13 7.54
C TYR A 8 -14.10 -5.18 6.95
N ASP A 9 -14.62 -6.38 6.75
CA ASP A 9 -14.00 -7.46 6.00
C ASP A 9 -14.10 -7.23 4.47
N GLY A 10 -13.39 -8.07 3.70
CA GLY A 10 -13.27 -8.01 2.25
C GLY A 10 -14.55 -8.33 1.48
N PHE A 11 -15.56 -8.94 2.12
CA PHE A 11 -16.87 -9.14 1.48
C PHE A 11 -17.73 -7.87 1.56
N LYS A 12 -17.47 -7.01 2.54
CA LYS A 12 -18.16 -5.71 2.70
C LYS A 12 -17.41 -4.56 2.03
N LEU A 13 -16.08 -4.56 2.11
CA LEU A 13 -15.22 -3.51 1.58
C LEU A 13 -13.96 -4.13 0.98
N ASP A 14 -13.84 -4.02 -0.34
CA ASP A 14 -12.63 -4.43 -1.06
C ASP A 14 -11.81 -3.21 -1.50
N VAL A 15 -10.66 -3.02 -0.86
CA VAL A 15 -9.72 -1.94 -1.22
C VAL A 15 -8.89 -2.35 -2.44
N ASN A 16 -8.74 -1.43 -3.39
CA ASN A 16 -8.01 -1.65 -4.65
C ASN A 16 -7.17 -0.43 -5.01
N PHE A 17 -6.19 -0.63 -5.90
CA PHE A 17 -5.42 0.46 -6.49
C PHE A 17 -6.31 1.30 -7.41
N PHE A 18 -6.07 2.60 -7.43
CA PHE A 18 -6.71 3.48 -8.38
C PHE A 18 -6.05 3.26 -9.76
N ASN A 19 -6.87 3.09 -10.81
CA ASN A 19 -6.39 2.79 -12.18
C ASN A 19 -5.45 1.57 -12.30
N ASP A 20 -5.52 0.62 -11.37
CA ASP A 20 -4.59 -0.53 -11.31
C ASP A 20 -3.11 -0.12 -11.17
N ASP A 21 -2.84 1.11 -10.72
CA ASP A 21 -1.48 1.61 -10.50
C ASP A 21 -0.91 1.08 -9.17
N GLU A 22 -0.03 0.09 -9.26
CA GLU A 22 0.66 -0.53 -8.13
C GLU A 22 1.86 0.31 -7.61
N GLN A 23 1.74 1.63 -7.68
CA GLN A 23 2.78 2.58 -7.31
C GLN A 23 2.17 3.80 -6.61
N ILE A 24 2.93 4.41 -5.71
CA ILE A 24 2.57 5.72 -5.17
C ILE A 24 2.69 6.75 -6.29
N ASP A 25 1.67 7.58 -6.47
CA ASP A 25 1.76 8.75 -7.34
C ASP A 25 2.75 9.76 -6.77
N ILE A 26 3.74 10.13 -7.58
CA ILE A 26 4.84 11.02 -7.22
C ILE A 26 4.81 12.34 -8.00
N ASN A 27 3.70 12.65 -8.69
CA ASN A 27 3.58 13.90 -9.46
C ASN A 27 3.87 15.16 -8.62
N ASP A 28 3.48 15.16 -7.33
CA ASP A 28 3.70 16.25 -6.38
C ASP A 28 4.86 15.99 -5.39
N TYR A 29 5.70 14.98 -5.63
CA TYR A 29 6.85 14.68 -4.78
C TYR A 29 7.95 15.74 -4.93
N LEU A 30 8.41 16.30 -3.82
CA LEU A 30 9.55 17.22 -3.77
C LEU A 30 10.84 16.45 -3.43
N PRO A 31 11.82 16.36 -4.35
CA PRO A 31 13.09 15.69 -4.08
C PRO A 31 13.87 16.40 -2.97
N HIS A 32 14.59 15.61 -2.16
CA HIS A 32 15.45 16.11 -1.10
C HIS A 32 16.93 15.97 -1.49
N ASN A 33 17.78 16.95 -1.14
CA ASN A 33 19.18 16.95 -1.59
C ASN A 33 20.02 15.77 -1.07
N ASN A 34 19.64 15.19 0.07
CA ASN A 34 20.39 14.10 0.71
C ASN A 34 19.76 12.72 0.49
N PHE A 35 18.62 12.64 -0.21
CA PHE A 35 17.91 11.37 -0.39
C PHE A 35 17.34 11.26 -1.79
N GLU A 36 17.47 10.07 -2.35
CA GLU A 36 16.90 9.70 -3.63
C GLU A 36 15.83 8.63 -3.44
N LEU A 37 14.66 8.83 -4.06
CA LEU A 37 13.59 7.85 -4.07
C LEU A 37 13.86 6.78 -5.11
N ILE A 38 14.14 5.55 -4.65
CA ILE A 38 14.54 4.40 -5.49
C ILE A 38 13.38 3.44 -5.75
N ASP A 39 12.42 3.36 -4.82
CA ASP A 39 11.26 2.46 -4.92
C ASP A 39 10.07 3.12 -4.24
N HIS A 40 8.94 3.14 -4.93
CA HIS A 40 7.65 3.61 -4.42
C HIS A 40 6.51 2.66 -4.81
N SER A 41 6.84 1.39 -5.03
CA SER A 41 5.87 0.34 -5.37
C SER A 41 4.90 0.04 -4.23
N ALA A 42 3.79 -0.59 -4.57
CA ALA A 42 2.78 -1.05 -3.64
C ALA A 42 2.27 -2.43 -4.07
N VAL A 43 1.75 -3.20 -3.12
CA VAL A 43 1.16 -4.52 -3.38
C VAL A 43 -0.17 -4.66 -2.66
N LYS A 44 -1.16 -5.28 -3.31
CA LYS A 44 -2.40 -5.71 -2.64
C LYS A 44 -2.20 -7.07 -2.01
N ASN A 45 -2.57 -7.20 -0.74
CA ASN A 45 -2.56 -8.45 0.00
C ASN A 45 -3.99 -8.83 0.39
N THR A 46 -4.22 -10.12 0.55
CA THR A 46 -5.45 -10.65 1.16
C THR A 46 -5.04 -11.49 2.36
N LYS A 47 -5.41 -11.05 3.56
CA LYS A 47 -5.05 -11.74 4.79
C LYS A 47 -6.26 -12.40 5.45
N TYR A 48 -6.09 -13.63 5.88
CA TYR A 48 -7.04 -14.33 6.74
C TYR A 48 -6.47 -14.37 8.16
N TYR A 49 -7.24 -13.86 9.12
CA TYR A 49 -6.84 -13.84 10.52
C TYR A 49 -7.45 -15.03 11.26
N PRO A 50 -6.77 -15.60 12.28
CA PRO A 50 -7.30 -16.77 13.00
C PRO A 50 -8.67 -16.59 13.66
N CYS A 51 -9.11 -15.34 13.88
CA CYS A 51 -10.42 -15.06 14.48
C CYS A 51 -11.60 -15.40 13.56
N CYS A 52 -11.37 -15.43 12.24
CA CYS A 52 -12.39 -15.10 11.27
C CYS A 52 -12.13 -15.85 9.94
N LEU A 53 -13.18 -16.22 9.22
CA LEU A 53 -13.06 -16.93 7.93
C LEU A 53 -13.00 -15.97 6.73
N GLU A 54 -13.40 -14.72 6.96
CA GLU A 54 -13.47 -13.67 5.96
C GLU A 54 -12.07 -13.12 5.63
N PRO A 55 -11.82 -12.74 4.36
CA PRO A 55 -10.59 -12.08 3.96
C PRO A 55 -10.55 -10.63 4.47
N TYR A 56 -9.35 -10.14 4.74
CA TYR A 56 -9.08 -8.73 5.03
C TYR A 56 -8.08 -8.21 4.00
N PRO A 57 -8.54 -7.49 2.96
CA PRO A 57 -7.68 -6.92 1.95
C PRO A 57 -6.93 -5.69 2.49
N ASP A 58 -5.67 -5.55 2.10
CA ASP A 58 -4.85 -4.39 2.41
C ASP A 58 -3.92 -4.02 1.25
N LEU A 59 -3.54 -2.75 1.17
CA LEU A 59 -2.50 -2.26 0.28
C LEU A 59 -1.25 -1.96 1.11
N THR A 60 -0.14 -2.63 0.79
CA THR A 60 1.16 -2.39 1.43
C THR A 60 2.07 -1.64 0.47
N PHE A 61 2.42 -0.42 0.85
CA PHE A 61 3.29 0.49 0.12
C PHE A 61 4.73 0.34 0.60
N LYS A 62 5.67 0.38 -0.34
CA LYS A 62 7.10 0.27 -0.11
C LYS A 62 7.77 1.55 -0.58
N LEU A 63 8.46 2.21 0.35
CA LEU A 63 9.32 3.35 0.05
C LEU A 63 10.76 2.94 0.32
N LYS A 64 11.62 3.04 -0.69
CA LYS A 64 13.06 2.86 -0.56
C LYS A 64 13.74 4.17 -0.90
N LEU A 65 14.41 4.74 0.09
CA LEU A 65 15.26 5.90 -0.07
C LEU A 65 16.72 5.45 -0.06
N ARG A 66 17.55 6.10 -0.89
CA ARG A 66 19.00 6.00 -0.85
C ARG A 66 19.54 7.33 -0.35
N GLU A 67 20.37 7.30 0.69
CA GLU A 67 21.16 8.46 1.11
C GLU A 67 22.24 8.76 0.05
N LEU A 68 22.43 10.04 -0.26
CA LEU A 68 23.39 10.54 -1.24
C LEU A 68 24.72 10.96 -0.59
#